data_AF-A0A948F143-F1
#
_entry.id   AF-A0A948F143-F1
#
_cell.length_a   1.000
_cell.length_b   1.000
_cell.length_c   1.000
_cell.angle_alpha   90.00
_cell.angle_beta   90.00
_cell.angle_gamma   90.00
#
_symmetry.space_group_name_H-M   'P 1'
#
loop_
_entity.id
_entity.type
_entity.pdbx_description
1 polymer ?
#
loop_
_entity_poly.entity_id
_entity_poly.type
_entity_poly.pdbx_seq_one_letter_code
_entity_poly.pdbx_strand_id
1 'polypeptide(L)'
;MTTSGQASTGNASGALAVLQQEHFNLKEVIEDMFLVLTDKEKDVIIKRFSLDNKPRQTLDKIGKHYAVTRERIRQIENIALGKLRRTVSNTKLRLINRLAKEIMSQEGGVILETEIINRILQNIYTGDKVDGKIIVLSLNCDVDLKKVPRTNTSEAFWMLKELSTGEVRKITEAGLAALKKHGNVMTEDQLISAVQNLSLFKNKTISSKLIISSLTTDKRARKLEEKWGLMEWRHVNPRSIRDKAEIVLDKAKKPLHFVEISNRIGEIGFDKKVVTVQAVHNELIRYDQFVLVGRGLYALSKWGYEPGTVSDVIERLLEKNGPMSKKQIIKEVLDQRDVKIGTISLNLQKNPNFIRVGRAVYSLERK
;
A
#
# COMPACT_ATOMS: atom_id res chain seq x y z
N MET A 1 41.13 -0.80 -37.59
CA MET A 1 41.06 -0.12 -36.27
C MET A 1 39.60 0.12 -35.95
N THR A 2 39.02 -0.67 -35.04
CA THR A 2 38.06 -0.27 -33.99
C THR A 2 37.50 -1.53 -33.35
N THR A 3 37.98 -1.81 -32.14
CA THR A 3 37.56 -2.87 -31.24
C THR A 3 36.23 -2.49 -30.60
N SER A 4 35.15 -3.22 -30.91
CA SER A 4 33.88 -3.16 -30.18
C SER A 4 33.91 -4.15 -29.02
N GLY A 5 33.86 -3.60 -27.80
CA GLY A 5 33.87 -4.37 -26.56
C GLY A 5 32.60 -5.19 -26.38
N GLN A 6 32.78 -6.50 -26.27
CA GLN A 6 31.81 -7.40 -25.64
C GLN A 6 31.96 -7.28 -24.12
N ALA A 7 30.96 -6.67 -23.46
CA ALA A 7 30.84 -6.71 -22.00
C ALA A 7 29.86 -7.82 -21.60
N SER A 8 30.44 -8.90 -21.09
CA SER A 8 29.92 -9.95 -20.20
C SER A 8 28.46 -9.86 -19.72
N THR A 9 27.57 -10.61 -20.35
CA THR A 9 26.22 -10.94 -19.85
C THR A 9 26.15 -12.30 -19.12
N GLY A 10 27.28 -13.02 -19.00
CA GLY A 10 27.30 -14.44 -18.59
C GLY A 10 27.41 -14.78 -17.10
N ASN A 11 27.26 -13.84 -16.16
CA ASN A 11 27.60 -14.10 -14.74
C ASN A 11 26.46 -13.91 -13.72
N ALA A 12 25.28 -13.43 -14.12
CA ALA A 12 24.19 -13.05 -13.22
C ALA A 12 23.39 -14.27 -12.67
N SER A 13 23.09 -15.24 -13.52
CA SER A 13 22.37 -16.48 -13.15
C SER A 13 23.11 -17.33 -12.10
N GLY A 14 24.44 -17.22 -12.02
CA GLY A 14 25.25 -17.96 -11.04
C GLY A 14 25.12 -17.47 -9.60
N ALA A 15 24.69 -16.22 -9.35
CA ALA A 15 24.56 -15.69 -7.97
C ALA A 15 23.42 -16.36 -7.22
N LEU A 16 22.27 -16.36 -7.87
CA LEU A 16 21.05 -16.90 -7.34
C LEU A 16 21.17 -18.42 -7.20
N ALA A 17 21.75 -19.09 -8.20
CA ALA A 17 21.99 -20.53 -8.15
C ALA A 17 22.90 -20.93 -6.97
N VAL A 18 23.98 -20.19 -6.69
CA VAL A 18 24.87 -20.46 -5.56
C VAL A 18 24.18 -20.20 -4.21
N LEU A 19 23.40 -19.11 -4.10
CA LEU A 19 22.65 -18.78 -2.89
C LEU A 19 21.51 -19.77 -2.59
N GLN A 20 20.97 -20.43 -3.61
CA GLN A 20 19.90 -21.43 -3.48
C GLN A 20 20.44 -22.85 -3.26
N GLN A 21 21.65 -23.17 -3.72
CA GLN A 21 22.26 -24.49 -3.57
C GLN A 21 23.00 -24.68 -2.24
N GLU A 22 23.55 -23.60 -1.65
CA GLU A 22 24.14 -23.64 -0.31
C GLU A 22 23.13 -23.13 0.73
N HIS A 23 22.95 -23.85 1.84
CA HIS A 23 22.16 -23.36 2.98
C HIS A 23 22.88 -22.14 3.60
N PHE A 24 22.59 -20.95 3.08
CA PHE A 24 23.37 -19.75 3.31
C PHE A 24 23.09 -19.16 4.70
N ASN A 25 23.92 -19.50 5.69
CA ASN A 25 23.79 -18.96 7.04
C ASN A 25 24.39 -17.54 7.13
N LEU A 26 23.52 -16.53 7.14
CA LEU A 26 23.93 -15.12 7.24
C LEU A 26 24.71 -14.81 8.53
N LYS A 27 24.44 -15.53 9.63
CA LYS A 27 25.13 -15.35 10.91
C LYS A 27 26.57 -15.86 10.88
N GLU A 28 26.86 -16.93 10.15
CA GLU A 28 28.23 -17.41 9.97
C GLU A 28 29.01 -16.45 9.06
N VAL A 29 28.39 -16.03 7.96
CA VAL A 29 29.03 -15.15 6.98
C VAL A 29 29.36 -13.77 7.57
N ILE A 30 28.56 -13.25 8.51
CA ILE A 30 28.87 -11.98 9.18
C ILE A 30 30.00 -12.11 10.20
N GLU A 31 30.17 -13.27 10.83
CA GLU A 31 31.28 -13.53 11.76
C GLU A 31 32.62 -13.50 11.02
N ASP A 32 32.70 -14.08 9.82
CA ASP A 32 33.88 -13.95 8.94
C ASP A 32 34.22 -12.49 8.63
N MET A 33 33.19 -11.66 8.42
CA MET A 33 33.36 -10.23 8.17
C MET A 33 33.85 -9.48 9.42
N PHE A 34 33.55 -9.98 10.62
CA PHE A 34 33.95 -9.37 11.88
C PHE A 34 35.36 -9.73 12.33
N LEU A 35 36.01 -10.73 11.72
CA LEU A 35 37.40 -11.11 12.04
C LEU A 35 38.41 -9.96 11.86
N VAL A 36 38.11 -8.97 11.00
CA VAL A 36 38.98 -7.80 10.79
C VAL A 36 38.72 -6.65 11.77
N LEU A 37 37.68 -6.76 12.59
CA LEU A 37 37.32 -5.77 13.60
C LEU A 37 37.94 -6.14 14.95
N THR A 38 38.35 -5.11 15.70
CA THR A 38 38.63 -5.27 17.13
C THR A 38 37.34 -5.53 17.89
N ASP A 39 37.40 -6.13 19.09
CA ASP A 39 36.21 -6.40 19.92
C ASP A 39 35.36 -5.15 20.14
N LYS A 40 36.01 -3.99 20.33
CA LYS A 40 35.34 -2.70 20.50
C LYS A 40 34.64 -2.24 19.22
N GLU A 41 35.27 -2.41 18.06
CA GLU A 41 34.65 -2.08 16.77
C GLU A 41 33.46 -3.02 16.47
N LYS A 42 33.63 -4.32 16.71
CA LYS A 42 32.58 -5.34 16.55
C LYS A 42 31.37 -5.01 17.43
N ASP A 43 31.58 -4.75 18.72
CA ASP A 43 30.50 -4.42 19.65
C ASP A 43 29.75 -3.12 19.26
N VAL A 44 30.49 -2.08 18.84
CA VAL A 44 29.87 -0.85 18.31
C VAL A 44 28.99 -1.16 17.10
N ILE A 45 29.45 -1.94 16.13
CA ILE A 45 28.66 -2.31 14.95
C ILE A 45 27.42 -3.13 15.33
N ILE A 46 27.57 -4.14 16.19
CA ILE A 46 26.46 -4.97 16.68
C ILE A 46 25.36 -4.10 17.30
N LYS A 47 25.71 -3.19 18.22
CA LYS A 47 24.74 -2.30 18.88
C LYS A 47 24.13 -1.26 17.93
N ARG A 48 24.87 -0.79 16.93
CA ARG A 48 24.42 0.23 15.96
C ARG A 48 23.47 -0.32 14.90
N PHE A 49 23.65 -1.59 14.53
CA PHE A 49 22.87 -2.26 13.48
C PHE A 49 21.85 -3.27 14.04
N SER A 50 21.77 -3.46 15.36
CA SER A 50 20.84 -4.39 16.03
C SER A 50 21.05 -5.84 15.63
N LEU A 51 22.31 -6.29 15.59
CA LEU A 51 22.65 -7.65 15.16
C LEU A 51 22.49 -8.69 16.28
N ASP A 52 22.35 -8.25 17.54
CA ASP A 52 22.18 -9.08 18.74
C ASP A 52 20.71 -9.17 19.21
N ASN A 53 19.75 -8.94 18.31
CA ASN A 53 18.31 -8.85 18.61
C ASN A 53 17.93 -7.73 19.60
N LYS A 54 18.85 -6.82 19.97
CA LYS A 54 18.53 -5.68 20.82
C LYS A 54 18.14 -4.45 19.99
N PRO A 55 17.31 -3.55 20.53
CA PRO A 55 16.97 -2.29 19.85
C PRO A 55 18.22 -1.46 19.51
N ARG A 56 18.15 -0.76 18.38
CA ARG A 56 19.25 0.04 17.85
C ARG A 56 19.71 1.05 18.88
N GLN A 57 21.00 1.09 19.17
CA GLN A 57 21.57 2.06 20.10
C GLN A 57 22.06 3.33 19.39
N THR A 58 21.88 4.47 20.03
CA THR A 58 22.44 5.74 19.56
C THR A 58 23.93 5.82 19.89
N LEU A 59 24.66 6.62 19.13
CA LEU A 59 26.08 6.91 19.41
C LEU A 59 26.28 7.45 20.84
N ASP A 60 25.32 8.22 21.35
CA ASP A 60 25.31 8.74 22.72
C ASP A 60 25.17 7.62 23.77
N LYS A 61 24.23 6.70 23.56
CA LYS A 61 24.00 5.56 24.47
C LYS A 61 25.24 4.65 24.54
N ILE A 62 25.85 4.37 23.40
CA ILE A 62 27.08 3.59 23.32
C ILE A 62 28.26 4.36 23.94
N GLY A 63 28.32 5.68 23.74
CA GLY A 63 29.35 6.54 24.34
C GLY A 63 29.33 6.49 25.86
N LYS A 64 28.12 6.60 26.45
CA LYS A 64 27.91 6.44 27.90
C LYS A 64 28.38 5.08 28.41
N HIS A 65 28.05 3.99 27.72
CA HIS A 65 28.49 2.64 28.09
C HIS A 65 30.02 2.50 28.12
N TYR A 66 30.72 3.17 27.21
CA TYR A 66 32.18 3.13 27.10
C TYR A 66 32.90 4.28 27.82
N ALA A 67 32.18 5.14 28.53
CA ALA A 67 32.70 6.38 29.12
C ALA A 67 33.49 7.24 28.10
N VAL A 68 33.00 7.34 26.86
CA VAL A 68 33.59 8.16 25.80
C VAL A 68 32.57 9.08 25.15
N THR A 69 33.05 10.10 24.46
CA THR A 69 32.17 11.03 23.75
C THR A 69 31.42 10.35 22.60
N ARG A 70 30.25 10.90 22.25
CA ARG A 70 29.49 10.52 21.06
C ARG A 70 30.36 10.54 19.80
N GLU A 71 31.22 11.56 19.68
CA GLU A 71 32.12 11.72 18.53
C GLU A 71 33.16 10.62 18.47
N ARG A 72 33.68 10.16 19.62
CA ARG A 72 34.60 9.01 19.66
C ARG A 72 33.93 7.72 19.17
N ILE A 73 32.67 7.47 19.52
CA ILE A 73 31.92 6.32 18.98
C ILE A 73 31.70 6.49 17.47
N ARG A 74 31.39 7.70 16.99
CA ARG A 74 31.25 7.97 15.54
C ARG A 74 32.54 7.63 14.78
N GLN A 75 33.69 7.98 15.33
CA GLN A 75 35.00 7.62 14.76
C GLN A 75 35.18 6.09 14.71
N ILE A 76 34.90 5.39 15.81
CA ILE A 76 34.99 3.91 15.86
C ILE A 76 34.05 3.27 14.82
N GLU A 77 32.80 3.75 14.73
CA GLU A 77 31.82 3.29 13.72
C GLU A 77 32.37 3.49 12.30
N ASN A 78 32.92 4.66 11.98
CA ASN A 78 33.47 4.94 10.65
C ASN A 78 34.70 4.09 10.32
N ILE A 79 35.60 3.87 11.29
CA ILE A 79 36.78 3.00 11.11
C ILE A 79 36.33 1.58 10.85
N ALA A 80 35.41 1.06 11.67
CA ALA A 80 34.85 -0.27 11.52
C ALA A 80 34.19 -0.43 10.13
N LEU A 81 33.27 0.47 9.76
CA LEU A 81 32.64 0.46 8.43
C LEU A 81 33.65 0.56 7.29
N GLY A 82 34.73 1.31 7.46
CA GLY A 82 35.83 1.38 6.49
C GLY A 82 36.54 0.05 6.30
N LYS A 83 36.80 -0.70 7.37
CA LYS A 83 37.38 -2.06 7.32
C LYS A 83 36.40 -3.05 6.67
N LEU A 84 35.13 -2.99 7.05
CA LEU A 84 34.07 -3.83 6.50
C LEU A 84 33.88 -3.62 4.99
N ARG A 85 33.89 -2.37 4.52
CA ARG A 85 33.80 -2.02 3.09
C ARG A 85 34.92 -2.65 2.24
N ARG A 86 36.13 -2.76 2.78
CA ARG A 86 37.27 -3.36 2.06
C ARG A 86 37.23 -4.88 2.04
N THR A 87 36.48 -5.50 2.95
CA THR A 87 36.45 -6.95 3.14
C THR A 87 35.17 -7.58 2.61
N VAL A 88 34.07 -6.83 2.50
CA VAL A 88 32.78 -7.34 2.03
C VAL A 88 32.88 -8.04 0.67
N SER A 89 33.73 -7.53 -0.23
CA SER A 89 33.98 -8.12 -1.56
C SER A 89 34.64 -9.51 -1.51
N ASN A 90 35.37 -9.80 -0.43
CA ASN A 90 36.13 -11.03 -0.25
C ASN A 90 35.33 -12.09 0.53
N THR A 91 34.18 -11.70 1.10
CA THR A 91 33.27 -12.60 1.83
C THR A 91 32.13 -13.08 0.93
N LYS A 92 31.38 -14.08 1.40
CA LYS A 92 30.16 -14.54 0.73
C LYS A 92 29.07 -13.44 0.64
N LEU A 93 29.16 -12.35 1.41
CA LEU A 93 28.26 -11.19 1.32
C LEU A 93 28.30 -10.50 -0.05
N ARG A 94 29.38 -10.67 -0.83
CA ARG A 94 29.43 -10.18 -2.21
C ARG A 94 28.27 -10.71 -3.06
N LEU A 95 27.80 -11.93 -2.77
CA LEU A 95 26.67 -12.55 -3.48
C LEU A 95 25.37 -11.81 -3.16
N ILE A 96 25.17 -11.41 -1.90
CA ILE A 96 24.02 -10.60 -1.48
C ILE A 96 24.06 -9.23 -2.14
N ASN A 97 25.22 -8.57 -2.12
CA ASN A 97 25.37 -7.25 -2.73
C ASN A 97 25.16 -7.31 -4.25
N ARG A 98 25.59 -8.39 -4.91
CA ARG A 98 25.31 -8.62 -6.33
C ARG A 98 23.81 -8.84 -6.58
N LEU A 99 23.16 -9.72 -5.83
CA LEU A 99 21.73 -9.96 -5.93
C LEU A 99 20.92 -8.67 -5.70
N ALA A 100 21.31 -7.88 -4.70
CA ALA A 100 20.73 -6.58 -4.41
C ALA A 100 20.86 -5.63 -5.61
N LYS A 101 22.05 -5.54 -6.22
CA LYS A 101 22.27 -4.72 -7.42
C LYS A 101 21.45 -5.21 -8.62
N GLU A 102 21.29 -6.52 -8.79
CA GLU A 102 20.43 -7.10 -9.84
C GLU A 102 18.96 -6.72 -9.64
N ILE A 103 18.43 -6.92 -8.42
CA ILE A 103 17.06 -6.53 -8.07
C ILE A 103 16.86 -5.02 -8.26
N MET A 104 17.81 -4.19 -7.81
CA MET A 104 17.73 -2.74 -7.96
C MET A 104 17.76 -2.32 -9.43
N SER A 105 18.65 -2.89 -10.23
CA SER A 105 18.70 -2.63 -11.68
C SER A 105 17.41 -3.02 -12.37
N GLN A 106 16.80 -4.15 -11.97
CA GLN A 106 15.49 -4.57 -12.45
C GLN A 106 14.36 -3.62 -12.06
N GLU A 107 14.46 -2.91 -10.94
CA GLU A 107 13.47 -1.93 -10.44
C GLU A 107 13.77 -0.48 -10.85
N GLY A 108 14.76 -0.27 -11.73
CA GLY A 108 15.13 1.07 -12.20
C GLY A 108 16.06 1.84 -11.27
N GLY A 109 16.68 1.18 -10.30
CA GLY A 109 17.77 1.69 -9.47
C GLY A 109 17.35 2.29 -8.13
N VAL A 110 16.06 2.23 -7.77
CA VAL A 110 15.50 2.69 -6.49
C VAL A 110 14.58 1.61 -5.93
N ILE A 111 14.66 1.31 -4.63
CA ILE A 111 13.80 0.32 -3.99
C ILE A 111 13.65 0.58 -2.49
N LEU A 112 12.47 0.31 -1.92
CA LEU A 112 12.24 0.43 -0.47
C LEU A 112 13.16 -0.52 0.31
N GLU A 113 13.61 -0.08 1.49
CA GLU A 113 14.43 -0.92 2.39
C GLU A 113 13.69 -2.21 2.78
N THR A 114 12.40 -2.12 3.07
CA THR A 114 11.58 -3.29 3.40
C THR A 114 11.46 -4.25 2.21
N GLU A 115 11.31 -3.70 1.00
CA GLU A 115 11.10 -4.50 -0.21
C GLU A 115 12.37 -5.23 -0.62
N ILE A 116 13.52 -4.55 -0.64
CA ILE A 116 14.79 -5.20 -0.99
C ILE A 116 15.16 -6.28 0.02
N ILE A 117 14.93 -6.05 1.31
CA ILE A 117 15.16 -7.07 2.34
C ILE A 117 14.25 -8.27 2.09
N ASN A 118 12.95 -8.05 1.90
CA ASN A 118 12.01 -9.14 1.66
C ASN A 118 12.36 -9.95 0.41
N ARG A 119 12.70 -9.30 -0.70
CA ARG A 119 13.10 -9.98 -1.94
C ARG A 119 14.39 -10.76 -1.78
N ILE A 120 15.39 -10.20 -1.09
CA ILE A 120 16.65 -10.93 -0.83
C ILE A 120 16.36 -12.15 0.06
N LEU A 121 15.57 -11.99 1.12
CA LEU A 121 15.22 -13.09 2.03
C LEU A 121 14.44 -14.21 1.32
N GLN A 122 13.50 -13.85 0.44
CA GLN A 122 12.75 -14.83 -0.38
C GLN A 122 13.67 -15.64 -1.30
N ASN A 123 14.79 -15.07 -1.74
CA ASN A 123 15.75 -15.73 -2.62
C ASN A 123 16.80 -16.57 -1.88
N ILE A 124 16.98 -16.37 -0.57
CA ILE A 124 17.97 -17.09 0.26
C ILE A 124 17.32 -18.20 1.13
N TYR A 125 16.05 -18.03 1.51
CA TYR A 125 15.15 -18.95 2.24
C TYR A 125 15.34 -19.20 3.77
N THR A 126 14.16 -19.29 4.41
CA THR A 126 13.75 -19.76 5.75
C THR A 126 14.36 -19.14 7.02
N GLY A 127 13.77 -18.01 7.42
CA GLY A 127 13.26 -17.87 8.79
C GLY A 127 14.27 -17.63 9.90
N ASP A 128 14.70 -16.38 10.06
CA ASP A 128 14.93 -15.80 11.38
C ASP A 128 14.84 -14.26 11.32
N LYS A 129 14.40 -13.60 12.40
CA LYS A 129 14.24 -12.13 12.44
C LYS A 129 15.57 -11.34 12.34
N VAL A 130 16.71 -12.04 12.42
CA VAL A 130 18.06 -11.45 12.46
C VAL A 130 18.61 -11.13 11.05
N ASP A 131 18.13 -11.82 10.03
CA ASP A 131 18.72 -11.83 8.69
C ASP A 131 18.60 -10.48 7.96
N GLY A 132 17.47 -9.78 8.14
CA GLY A 132 17.23 -8.48 7.51
C GLY A 132 18.25 -7.41 7.95
N LYS A 133 18.75 -7.46 9.18
CA LYS A 133 19.73 -6.48 9.68
C LYS A 133 21.13 -6.73 9.12
N ILE A 134 21.49 -8.00 8.93
CA ILE A 134 22.74 -8.40 8.28
C ILE A 134 22.75 -7.93 6.83
N ILE A 135 21.64 -8.12 6.10
CA ILE A 135 21.47 -7.60 4.74
C ILE A 135 21.67 -6.08 4.73
N VAL A 136 21.01 -5.34 5.64
CA VAL A 136 21.19 -3.88 5.73
C VAL A 136 22.65 -3.49 5.96
N LEU A 137 23.39 -4.20 6.83
CA LEU A 137 24.81 -3.93 7.03
C LEU A 137 25.63 -4.21 5.76
N SER A 138 25.38 -5.34 5.10
CA SER A 138 26.02 -5.72 3.84
C SER A 138 25.86 -4.64 2.77
N LEU A 139 24.62 -4.16 2.57
CA LEU A 139 24.32 -3.10 1.62
C LEU A 139 24.97 -1.75 2.01
N ASN A 140 25.14 -1.46 3.30
CA ASN A 140 25.84 -0.23 3.77
C ASN A 140 27.35 -0.29 3.49
N CYS A 141 27.88 -1.50 3.30
CA CYS A 141 29.28 -1.74 2.97
C CYS A 141 29.54 -1.77 1.45
N ASP A 142 28.51 -1.77 0.61
CA ASP A 142 28.68 -1.64 -0.83
C ASP A 142 28.92 -0.15 -1.20
N VAL A 143 29.86 0.08 -2.12
CA VAL A 143 30.29 1.43 -2.54
C VAL A 143 29.40 2.05 -3.62
N ASP A 144 28.65 1.21 -4.34
CA ASP A 144 27.75 1.58 -5.42
C ASP A 144 26.32 1.80 -4.91
N LEU A 145 26.04 1.42 -3.66
CA LEU A 145 24.75 1.57 -3.02
C LEU A 145 24.71 2.78 -2.09
N LYS A 146 23.59 3.48 -2.12
CA LYS A 146 23.32 4.61 -1.22
C LYS A 146 21.99 4.39 -0.50
N LYS A 147 22.04 4.43 0.83
CA LYS A 147 20.85 4.47 1.68
C LYS A 147 20.34 5.89 1.83
N VAL A 148 19.05 6.10 1.58
CA VAL A 148 18.33 7.31 1.93
C VAL A 148 17.49 7.04 3.19
N PRO A 149 17.75 7.75 4.30
CA PRO A 149 17.02 7.52 5.54
C PRO A 149 15.56 7.98 5.41
N ARG A 150 14.68 7.41 6.24
CA ARG A 150 13.28 7.83 6.35
C ARG A 150 13.21 9.31 6.71
N THR A 151 12.43 10.07 5.94
CA THR A 151 12.12 11.48 6.18
C THR A 151 10.64 11.61 6.55
N ASN A 152 10.14 12.84 6.70
CA ASN A 152 8.70 13.06 6.90
C ASN A 152 7.90 12.63 5.66
N THR A 153 8.41 12.92 4.46
CA THR A 153 7.75 12.66 3.19
C THR A 153 8.04 11.28 2.61
N SER A 154 9.20 10.68 2.90
CA SER A 154 9.65 9.45 2.24
C SER A 154 9.98 8.36 3.26
N GLU A 155 9.70 7.11 2.90
CA GLU A 155 10.18 5.95 3.65
C GLU A 155 11.69 5.74 3.43
N ALA A 156 12.31 4.84 4.21
CA ALA A 156 13.71 4.50 3.98
C ALA A 156 13.85 3.65 2.71
N PHE A 157 14.75 4.04 1.82
CA PHE A 157 14.98 3.35 0.55
C PHE A 157 16.46 3.30 0.18
N TRP A 158 16.78 2.38 -0.71
CA TRP A 158 18.10 2.20 -1.31
C TRP A 158 18.07 2.67 -2.75
N MET A 159 19.18 3.26 -3.19
CA MET A 159 19.36 3.68 -4.57
C MET A 159 20.77 3.39 -5.07
N LEU A 160 20.92 3.15 -6.38
CA LEU A 160 22.21 3.10 -7.03
C LEU A 160 22.86 4.49 -6.99
N LYS A 161 24.15 4.56 -6.70
CA LYS A 161 24.90 5.81 -6.56
C LYS A 161 25.04 6.59 -7.87
N GLU A 162 24.83 5.91 -9.00
CA GLU A 162 24.68 6.50 -10.33
C GLU A 162 23.51 7.49 -10.40
N LEU A 163 22.49 7.30 -9.56
CA LEU A 163 21.35 8.17 -9.44
C LEU A 163 21.60 9.23 -8.36
N SER A 164 21.20 10.47 -8.65
CA SER A 164 21.22 11.54 -7.66
C SER A 164 19.91 11.58 -6.87
N THR A 165 20.01 11.93 -5.58
CA THR A 165 18.82 12.16 -4.74
C THR A 165 17.93 13.29 -5.26
N GLY A 166 18.52 14.23 -6.02
CA GLY A 166 17.80 15.30 -6.70
C GLY A 166 16.97 14.79 -7.87
N GLU A 167 17.50 13.86 -8.68
CA GLU A 167 16.75 13.22 -9.77
C GLU A 167 15.52 12.47 -9.24
N VAL A 168 15.70 11.61 -8.23
CA VAL A 168 14.60 10.84 -7.60
C VAL A 168 13.53 11.78 -7.05
N ARG A 169 13.93 12.87 -6.37
CA ARG A 169 12.99 13.85 -5.83
C ARG A 169 12.22 14.57 -6.94
N LYS A 170 12.87 14.99 -8.03
CA LYS A 170 12.21 15.65 -9.16
C LYS A 170 11.19 14.73 -9.83
N ILE A 171 11.52 13.46 -10.03
CA ILE A 171 10.61 12.44 -10.60
C ILE A 171 9.40 12.27 -9.69
N THR A 172 9.64 12.17 -8.38
CA THR A 172 8.58 12.01 -7.38
C THR A 172 7.63 13.20 -7.37
N GLU A 173 8.14 14.43 -7.30
CA GLU A 173 7.32 15.65 -7.33
C GLU A 173 6.55 15.79 -8.65
N ALA A 174 7.15 15.41 -9.79
CA ALA A 174 6.46 15.42 -11.07
C ALA A 174 5.30 14.42 -11.11
N GLY A 175 5.49 13.21 -10.58
CA GLY A 175 4.41 12.22 -10.48
C GLY A 175 3.29 12.66 -9.53
N LEU A 176 3.64 13.28 -8.40
CA LEU A 176 2.65 13.86 -7.49
C LEU A 176 1.87 15.03 -8.12
N ALA A 177 2.55 15.89 -8.89
CA ALA A 177 1.91 16.96 -9.64
C ALA A 177 0.98 16.43 -10.73
N ALA A 178 1.37 15.36 -11.43
CA ALA A 178 0.54 14.68 -12.42
C ALA A 178 -0.75 14.13 -11.78
N LEU A 179 -0.62 13.42 -10.66
CA LEU A 179 -1.78 12.93 -9.88
C LEU A 179 -2.68 14.10 -9.44
N LYS A 180 -2.09 15.18 -8.92
CA LYS A 180 -2.85 16.37 -8.48
C LYS A 180 -3.60 17.05 -9.64
N LYS A 181 -2.98 17.14 -10.82
CA LYS A 181 -3.58 17.72 -12.02
C LYS A 181 -4.73 16.86 -12.57
N HIS A 182 -4.59 15.53 -12.52
CA HIS A 182 -5.65 14.61 -12.93
C HIS A 182 -6.84 14.61 -11.95
N GLY A 183 -6.58 14.84 -10.66
CA GLY A 183 -7.62 15.00 -9.63
C GLY A 183 -8.30 13.69 -9.20
N ASN A 184 -7.90 12.56 -9.77
CA ASN A 184 -8.38 11.22 -9.44
C ASN A 184 -7.27 10.18 -9.67
N VAL A 185 -7.49 8.93 -9.28
CA VAL A 185 -6.55 7.82 -9.48
C VAL A 185 -6.16 7.67 -10.96
N MET A 186 -4.87 7.44 -11.20
CA MET A 186 -4.31 7.20 -12.54
C MET A 186 -3.82 5.75 -12.64
N THR A 187 -3.87 5.15 -13.82
CA THR A 187 -3.18 3.86 -14.06
C THR A 187 -1.66 4.06 -14.08
N GLU A 188 -0.89 2.98 -13.90
CA GLU A 188 0.57 3.06 -13.98
C GLU A 188 1.04 3.65 -15.32
N ASP A 189 0.45 3.18 -16.43
CA ASP A 189 0.80 3.66 -17.78
C ASP A 189 0.52 5.16 -17.97
N GLN A 190 -0.64 5.63 -17.50
CA GLN A 190 -1.00 7.05 -17.57
C GLN A 190 -0.01 7.90 -16.77
N LEU A 191 0.42 7.41 -15.61
CA LEU A 191 1.37 8.11 -14.76
C LEU A 191 2.77 8.13 -15.37
N ILE A 192 3.21 7.02 -15.94
CA ILE A 192 4.47 6.90 -16.67
C ILE A 192 4.48 7.88 -17.84
N SER A 193 3.45 7.87 -18.69
CA SER A 193 3.34 8.80 -19.82
C SER A 193 3.32 10.25 -19.36
N ALA A 194 2.58 10.58 -18.29
CA ALA A 194 2.52 11.93 -17.75
C ALA A 194 3.89 12.44 -17.28
N VAL A 195 4.67 11.60 -16.60
CA VAL A 195 6.01 11.98 -16.11
C VAL A 195 7.04 12.01 -17.25
N GLN A 196 6.96 11.09 -18.21
CA GLN A 196 7.87 11.08 -19.38
C GLN A 196 7.64 12.28 -20.29
N ASN A 197 6.39 12.71 -20.49
CA ASN A 197 6.04 13.88 -21.30
C ASN A 197 6.59 15.20 -20.72
N LEU A 198 6.87 15.25 -19.42
CA LEU A 198 7.41 16.44 -18.76
C LEU A 198 8.89 16.70 -19.10
N SER A 199 9.56 15.80 -19.84
CA SER A 199 10.96 15.93 -20.28
C SER A 199 11.89 16.50 -19.19
N LEU A 200 11.76 15.97 -17.97
CA LEU A 200 12.39 16.51 -16.75
C LEU A 200 13.92 16.59 -16.83
N PHE A 201 14.52 15.75 -17.69
CA PHE A 201 15.95 15.73 -17.96
C PHE A 201 16.15 15.81 -19.46
N LYS A 202 16.76 16.92 -19.92
CA LYS A 202 16.93 17.24 -21.34
C LYS A 202 17.56 16.11 -22.19
N ASN A 203 18.35 15.21 -21.58
CA ASN A 203 19.11 14.16 -22.27
C ASN A 203 19.03 12.76 -21.60
N LYS A 204 17.98 12.44 -20.82
CA LYS A 204 17.81 11.09 -20.25
C LYS A 204 16.37 10.61 -20.37
N THR A 205 16.17 9.48 -21.02
CA THR A 205 14.91 8.73 -20.97
C THR A 205 14.79 8.10 -19.58
N ILE A 206 13.76 8.50 -18.84
CA ILE A 206 13.48 7.95 -17.52
C ILE A 206 12.80 6.59 -17.72
N SER A 207 13.35 5.53 -17.15
CA SER A 207 12.72 4.21 -17.22
C SER A 207 11.37 4.23 -16.49
N SER A 208 10.39 3.53 -17.05
CA SER A 208 9.05 3.38 -16.44
C SER A 208 9.15 2.89 -14.99
N LYS A 209 10.04 1.92 -14.75
CA LYS A 209 10.28 1.36 -13.43
C LYS A 209 10.87 2.36 -12.44
N LEU A 210 11.81 3.22 -12.86
CA LEU A 210 12.36 4.25 -11.98
C LEU A 210 11.28 5.23 -11.51
N ILE A 211 10.29 5.55 -12.35
CA ILE A 211 9.17 6.43 -11.99
C ILE A 211 8.32 5.79 -10.89
N ILE A 212 7.90 4.55 -11.10
CA ILE A 212 7.08 3.79 -10.16
C ILE A 212 7.83 3.56 -8.84
N SER A 213 9.08 3.11 -8.92
CA SER A 213 9.92 2.89 -7.75
C SER A 213 10.16 4.17 -6.95
N SER A 214 10.40 5.30 -7.63
CA SER A 214 10.56 6.60 -6.96
C SER A 214 9.29 7.02 -6.23
N LEU A 215 8.12 6.89 -6.87
CA LEU A 215 6.84 7.22 -6.25
C LEU A 215 6.49 6.30 -5.08
N THR A 216 6.86 5.03 -5.16
CA THR A 216 6.68 4.06 -4.07
C THR A 216 7.45 4.46 -2.80
N THR A 217 8.53 5.25 -2.94
CA THR A 217 9.28 5.75 -1.78
C THR A 217 8.58 6.88 -1.03
N ASP A 218 7.62 7.58 -1.65
CA ASP A 218 6.97 8.75 -1.07
C ASP A 218 5.65 8.37 -0.38
N LYS A 219 5.51 8.80 0.88
CA LYS A 219 4.32 8.53 1.71
C LYS A 219 3.10 9.34 1.28
N ARG A 220 3.22 10.27 0.34
CA ARG A 220 2.07 11.02 -0.19
C ARG A 220 1.35 10.25 -1.28
N ALA A 221 2.01 9.29 -1.93
CA ALA A 221 1.43 8.45 -2.96
C ALA A 221 1.19 7.04 -2.42
N ARG A 222 0.13 6.39 -2.89
CA ARG A 222 -0.16 4.98 -2.59
C ARG A 222 -0.58 4.27 -3.86
N LYS A 223 -0.02 3.07 -4.06
CA LYS A 223 -0.47 2.12 -5.08
C LYS A 223 -1.67 1.34 -4.55
N LEU A 224 -2.77 1.32 -5.32
CA LEU A 224 -3.95 0.48 -5.12
C LEU A 224 -4.07 -0.45 -6.33
N GLU A 225 -3.76 -1.74 -6.14
CA GLU A 225 -3.78 -2.74 -7.23
C GLU A 225 -2.91 -2.25 -8.43
N GLU A 226 -3.52 -1.70 -9.49
CA GLU A 226 -2.85 -1.17 -10.68
C GLU A 226 -3.02 0.36 -10.87
N LYS A 227 -3.48 1.04 -9.83
CA LYS A 227 -3.74 2.48 -9.84
C LYS A 227 -2.94 3.21 -8.78
N TRP A 228 -2.60 4.45 -9.09
CA TRP A 228 -1.88 5.35 -8.20
C TRP A 228 -2.79 6.48 -7.75
N GLY A 229 -2.70 6.84 -6.48
CA GLY A 229 -3.44 7.97 -5.94
C GLY A 229 -2.74 8.62 -4.76
N LEU A 230 -3.21 9.82 -4.40
CA LEU A 230 -2.68 10.58 -3.28
C LEU A 230 -3.32 10.13 -1.96
N MET A 231 -2.50 10.02 -0.90
CA MET A 231 -2.96 9.67 0.45
C MET A 231 -3.88 10.74 1.09
N GLU A 232 -4.00 11.91 0.46
CA GLU A 232 -4.98 12.94 0.83
C GLU A 232 -6.39 12.59 0.34
N TRP A 233 -6.52 11.78 -0.71
CA TRP A 233 -7.82 11.45 -1.29
C TRP A 233 -8.55 10.38 -0.46
N ARG A 234 -9.81 10.66 -0.11
CA ARG A 234 -10.62 9.78 0.76
C ARG A 234 -10.85 8.38 0.18
N HIS A 235 -10.94 8.26 -1.15
CA HIS A 235 -11.08 6.97 -1.83
C HIS A 235 -9.76 6.18 -1.94
N VAL A 236 -8.61 6.83 -1.72
CA VAL A 236 -7.28 6.21 -1.67
C VAL A 236 -6.88 5.83 -0.24
N ASN A 237 -7.20 6.70 0.71
CA ASN A 237 -6.91 6.54 2.12
C ASN A 237 -8.17 6.84 2.94
N PRO A 238 -9.06 5.86 3.13
CA PRO A 238 -10.30 6.07 3.85
C PRO A 238 -10.02 6.25 5.34
N ARG A 239 -9.99 7.50 5.79
CA ARG A 239 -9.68 7.86 7.20
C ARG A 239 -10.85 7.60 8.13
N SER A 240 -12.08 7.66 7.60
CA SER A 240 -13.31 7.44 8.35
C SER A 240 -13.92 6.07 8.07
N ILE A 241 -14.70 5.55 9.02
CA ILE A 241 -15.47 4.32 8.83
C ILE A 241 -16.46 4.48 7.66
N ARG A 242 -17.02 5.67 7.50
CA ARG A 242 -17.84 6.08 6.36
C ARG A 242 -17.16 5.84 5.02
N ASP A 243 -15.94 6.37 4.83
CA ASP A 243 -15.23 6.22 3.56
C ASP A 243 -14.89 4.74 3.29
N LYS A 244 -14.60 3.95 4.35
CA LYS A 244 -14.37 2.50 4.24
C LYS A 244 -15.63 1.76 3.79
N ALA A 245 -16.78 2.09 4.38
CA ALA A 245 -18.07 1.49 4.03
C ALA A 245 -18.47 1.81 2.59
N GLU A 246 -18.20 3.03 2.12
CA GLU A 246 -18.47 3.45 0.74
C GLU A 246 -17.64 2.63 -0.27
N ILE A 247 -16.34 2.46 -0.02
CA ILE A 247 -15.46 1.64 -0.89
C ILE A 247 -15.92 0.18 -0.93
N VAL A 248 -16.33 -0.37 0.23
CA VAL A 248 -16.81 -1.76 0.31
C VAL A 248 -18.07 -1.95 -0.50
N LEU A 249 -19.03 -1.03 -0.40
CA LEU A 249 -20.25 -1.08 -1.21
C LEU A 249 -19.94 -0.88 -2.70
N ASP A 250 -19.07 0.08 -3.05
CA ASP A 250 -18.68 0.35 -4.43
C ASP A 250 -18.01 -0.86 -5.10
N LYS A 251 -17.14 -1.57 -4.38
CA LYS A 251 -16.56 -2.85 -4.83
C LYS A 251 -17.60 -3.96 -4.97
N ALA A 252 -18.57 -4.02 -4.07
CA ALA A 252 -19.61 -5.05 -4.09
C ALA A 252 -20.65 -4.85 -5.19
N LYS A 253 -20.93 -3.61 -5.60
CA LYS A 253 -21.95 -3.22 -6.59
C LYS A 253 -23.36 -3.77 -6.30
N LYS A 254 -23.62 -4.15 -5.05
CA LYS A 254 -24.90 -4.68 -4.57
C LYS A 254 -25.13 -4.26 -3.11
N PRO A 255 -26.38 -4.20 -2.63
CA PRO A 255 -26.66 -3.92 -1.23
C PRO A 255 -26.06 -5.01 -0.33
N LEU A 256 -25.46 -4.58 0.80
CA LEU A 256 -24.83 -5.49 1.77
C LEU A 256 -25.36 -5.26 3.18
N HIS A 257 -25.34 -6.31 3.99
CA HIS A 257 -25.73 -6.20 5.39
C HIS A 257 -24.65 -5.47 6.20
N PHE A 258 -24.99 -4.64 7.18
CA PHE A 258 -24.00 -3.86 7.96
C PHE A 258 -22.94 -4.73 8.65
N VAL A 259 -23.29 -5.97 9.06
CA VAL A 259 -22.32 -6.96 9.57
C VAL A 259 -21.34 -7.39 8.49
N GLU A 260 -21.83 -7.66 7.28
CA GLU A 260 -20.99 -8.03 6.15
C GLU A 260 -20.08 -6.88 5.71
N ILE A 261 -20.61 -5.65 5.74
CA ILE A 261 -19.80 -4.44 5.50
C ILE A 261 -18.68 -4.35 6.54
N SER A 262 -18.98 -4.55 7.83
CA SER A 262 -17.97 -4.54 8.90
C SER A 262 -16.90 -5.61 8.71
N ASN A 263 -17.30 -6.83 8.34
CA ASN A 263 -16.37 -7.93 8.10
C ASN A 263 -15.46 -7.63 6.90
N ARG A 264 -16.03 -7.18 5.78
CA ARG A 264 -15.27 -6.79 4.58
C ARG A 264 -14.32 -5.61 4.85
N ILE A 265 -14.69 -4.65 5.70
CA ILE A 265 -13.78 -3.57 6.13
C ILE A 265 -12.57 -4.15 6.87
N GLY A 266 -12.80 -5.15 7.73
CA GLY A 266 -11.75 -5.88 8.43
C GLY A 266 -10.85 -6.69 7.50
N GLU A 267 -11.44 -7.43 6.57
CA GLU A 267 -10.73 -8.27 5.58
C GLU A 267 -9.86 -7.46 4.62
N ILE A 268 -10.35 -6.31 4.13
CA ILE A 268 -9.57 -5.43 3.24
C ILE A 268 -8.39 -4.79 3.99
N GLY A 269 -8.44 -4.74 5.32
CA GLY A 269 -7.30 -4.33 6.14
C GLY A 269 -6.83 -2.90 5.88
N PHE A 270 -7.76 -1.96 5.70
CA PHE A 270 -7.44 -0.54 5.41
C PHE A 270 -6.49 0.08 6.44
N ASP A 271 -6.67 -0.27 7.72
CA ASP A 271 -5.85 0.15 8.85
C ASP A 271 -5.71 -1.00 9.87
N LYS A 272 -4.72 -0.89 10.76
CA LYS A 272 -4.56 -1.78 11.94
C LYS A 272 -5.64 -1.59 13.03
N LYS A 273 -6.59 -0.67 12.83
CA LYS A 273 -7.66 -0.39 13.80
C LYS A 273 -8.82 -1.33 13.55
N VAL A 274 -9.14 -2.14 14.56
CA VAL A 274 -10.34 -2.99 14.56
C VAL A 274 -11.57 -2.08 14.62
N VAL A 275 -12.45 -2.21 13.63
CA VAL A 275 -13.72 -1.48 13.57
C VAL A 275 -14.80 -2.37 14.17
N THR A 276 -15.62 -1.83 15.08
CA THR A 276 -16.75 -2.57 15.65
C THR A 276 -17.97 -2.48 14.73
N VAL A 277 -18.77 -3.55 14.69
CA VAL A 277 -20.00 -3.63 13.90
C VAL A 277 -20.95 -2.47 14.21
N GLN A 278 -21.05 -2.10 15.49
CA GLN A 278 -21.93 -1.01 15.93
C GLN A 278 -21.45 0.37 15.46
N ALA A 279 -20.14 0.60 15.39
CA ALA A 279 -19.60 1.84 14.84
C ALA A 279 -19.90 1.96 13.34
N VAL A 280 -19.81 0.86 12.58
CA VAL A 280 -20.22 0.83 11.16
C VAL A 280 -21.70 1.15 11.03
N HIS A 281 -22.56 0.50 11.81
CA HIS A 281 -24.00 0.72 11.75
C HIS A 281 -24.39 2.18 12.05
N ASN A 282 -23.80 2.78 13.09
CA ASN A 282 -24.06 4.18 13.44
C ASN A 282 -23.64 5.16 12.32
N GLU A 283 -22.51 4.89 11.67
CA GLU A 283 -22.03 5.69 10.55
C GLU A 283 -22.89 5.50 9.30
N LEU A 284 -23.41 4.29 9.05
CA LEU A 284 -24.34 4.02 7.95
C LEU A 284 -25.70 4.72 8.14
N ILE A 285 -26.17 4.90 9.38
CA ILE A 285 -27.40 5.64 9.67
C ILE A 285 -27.19 7.16 9.56
N ARG A 286 -26.00 7.64 9.92
CA ARG A 286 -25.70 9.08 10.05
C ARG A 286 -25.66 9.83 8.71
N TYR A 287 -25.37 9.16 7.60
CA TYR A 287 -25.16 9.83 6.31
C TYR A 287 -26.13 9.35 5.23
N ASP A 288 -26.77 10.30 4.54
CA ASP A 288 -27.78 10.07 3.50
C ASP A 288 -27.25 9.32 2.25
N GLN A 289 -25.92 9.23 2.11
CA GLN A 289 -25.28 8.46 1.04
C GLN A 289 -25.52 6.95 1.17
N PHE A 290 -25.90 6.47 2.36
CA PHE A 290 -26.23 5.08 2.62
C PHE A 290 -27.73 4.94 2.82
N VAL A 291 -28.36 4.17 1.94
CA VAL A 291 -29.80 3.96 1.92
C VAL A 291 -30.12 2.58 2.48
N LEU A 292 -30.94 2.53 3.52
CA LEU A 292 -31.44 1.28 4.09
C LEU A 292 -32.50 0.68 3.15
N VAL A 293 -32.16 -0.40 2.47
CA VAL A 293 -33.03 -1.07 1.47
C VAL A 293 -33.73 -2.33 1.99
N GLY A 294 -33.40 -2.76 3.20
CA GLY A 294 -33.95 -3.96 3.83
C GLY A 294 -33.54 -4.07 5.30
N ARG A 295 -33.77 -5.23 5.92
CA ARG A 295 -33.38 -5.45 7.33
C ARG A 295 -31.86 -5.48 7.47
N GLY A 296 -31.29 -4.33 7.85
CA GLY A 296 -29.85 -4.14 7.99
C GLY A 296 -29.08 -4.11 6.67
N LEU A 297 -29.77 -4.07 5.52
CA LEU A 297 -29.16 -3.99 4.19
C LEU A 297 -29.01 -2.53 3.77
N TYR A 298 -27.78 -2.14 3.43
CA TYR A 298 -27.43 -0.80 2.98
C TYR A 298 -26.96 -0.81 1.53
N ALA A 299 -27.37 0.22 0.79
CA ALA A 299 -26.99 0.48 -0.58
C ALA A 299 -26.46 1.92 -0.73
N LEU A 300 -25.72 2.22 -1.79
CA LEU A 300 -25.31 3.59 -2.08
C LEU A 300 -26.44 4.35 -2.77
N SER A 301 -26.70 5.60 -2.35
CA SER A 301 -27.71 6.46 -2.96
C SER A 301 -27.48 6.69 -4.46
N LYS A 302 -26.20 6.73 -4.89
CA LYS A 302 -25.79 6.86 -6.29
C LYS A 302 -26.25 5.70 -7.20
N TRP A 303 -26.69 4.58 -6.64
CA TRP A 303 -27.25 3.46 -7.41
C TRP A 303 -28.75 3.66 -7.73
N GLY A 304 -29.36 4.77 -7.31
CA GLY A 304 -30.76 5.08 -7.57
C GLY A 304 -31.72 4.53 -6.52
N TYR A 305 -31.22 4.01 -5.40
CA TYR A 305 -32.05 3.66 -4.25
C TYR A 305 -32.51 4.92 -3.53
N GLU A 306 -33.82 5.06 -3.36
CA GLU A 306 -34.37 6.20 -2.64
C GLU A 306 -34.47 5.90 -1.14
N PRO A 307 -34.34 6.88 -0.22
CA PRO A 307 -34.56 6.66 1.22
C PRO A 307 -36.05 6.51 1.55
N GLY A 308 -36.38 5.87 2.68
CA GLY A 308 -37.75 5.74 3.18
C GLY A 308 -38.25 4.31 3.37
N THR A 309 -39.44 4.17 3.95
CA THR A 309 -40.12 2.90 4.18
C THR A 309 -40.71 2.31 2.90
N VAL A 310 -41.18 1.06 2.97
CA VAL A 310 -41.93 0.42 1.87
C VAL A 310 -43.16 1.25 1.50
N SER A 311 -43.82 1.90 2.47
CA SER A 311 -44.96 2.78 2.20
C SER A 311 -44.53 4.02 1.41
N ASP A 312 -43.45 4.69 1.81
CA ASP A 312 -42.99 5.92 1.15
C ASP A 312 -42.55 5.67 -0.30
N VAL A 313 -42.02 4.47 -0.59
CA VAL A 313 -41.68 4.04 -1.95
C VAL A 313 -42.95 3.78 -2.78
N ILE A 314 -43.94 3.08 -2.22
CA ILE A 314 -45.22 2.83 -2.91
C ILE A 314 -45.95 4.16 -3.20
N GLU A 315 -45.93 5.10 -2.27
CA GLU A 315 -46.51 6.44 -2.44
C GLU A 315 -45.87 7.16 -3.62
N ARG A 316 -44.55 7.31 -3.65
CA ARG A 316 -43.85 7.93 -4.78
C ARG A 316 -44.06 7.23 -6.13
N LEU A 317 -44.12 5.90 -6.14
CA LEU A 317 -44.43 5.14 -7.36
C LEU A 317 -45.83 5.48 -7.89
N LEU A 318 -46.83 5.56 -7.00
CA LEU A 318 -48.21 5.90 -7.36
C LEU A 318 -48.38 7.38 -7.71
N GLU A 319 -47.59 8.30 -7.13
CA GLU A 319 -47.55 9.72 -7.55
C GLU A 319 -47.02 9.87 -8.97
N LYS A 320 -45.95 9.13 -9.29
CA LYS A 320 -45.25 9.26 -10.59
C LYS A 320 -45.96 8.55 -11.73
N ASN A 321 -46.45 7.33 -11.49
CA ASN A 321 -47.00 6.45 -12.53
C ASN A 321 -48.54 6.37 -12.51
N GLY A 322 -49.19 6.97 -11.51
CA GLY A 322 -50.64 6.91 -11.35
C GLY A 322 -51.14 5.55 -10.82
N PRO A 323 -52.42 5.20 -11.03
CA PRO A 323 -52.99 3.94 -10.53
C PRO A 323 -52.33 2.71 -11.16
N MET A 324 -51.74 1.85 -10.33
CA MET A 324 -51.00 0.66 -10.78
C MET A 324 -51.60 -0.64 -10.23
N SER A 325 -51.40 -1.73 -10.96
CA SER A 325 -51.83 -3.06 -10.48
C SER A 325 -50.93 -3.56 -9.35
N LYS A 326 -51.47 -4.39 -8.45
CA LYS A 326 -50.74 -5.04 -7.35
C LYS A 326 -49.49 -5.77 -7.85
N LYS A 327 -49.57 -6.42 -9.01
CA LYS A 327 -48.44 -7.15 -9.61
C LYS A 327 -47.32 -6.20 -10.05
N GLN A 328 -47.67 -5.06 -10.65
CA GLN A 328 -46.69 -4.05 -11.07
C GLN A 328 -46.05 -3.37 -9.85
N ILE A 329 -46.83 -3.00 -8.84
CA ILE A 329 -46.31 -2.41 -7.59
C ILE A 329 -45.35 -3.38 -6.91
N ILE A 330 -45.70 -4.67 -6.80
CA ILE A 330 -44.80 -5.66 -6.21
C ILE A 330 -43.48 -5.75 -6.99
N LYS A 331 -43.53 -5.74 -8.32
CA LYS A 331 -42.33 -5.81 -9.15
C LYS A 331 -41.42 -4.60 -8.94
N GLU A 332 -41.97 -3.38 -9.06
CA GLU A 332 -41.17 -2.15 -8.93
C GLU A 332 -40.64 -1.94 -7.50
N VAL A 333 -41.40 -2.33 -6.48
CA VAL A 333 -40.92 -2.29 -5.09
C VAL A 333 -39.82 -3.32 -4.85
N LEU A 334 -39.90 -4.52 -5.41
CA LEU A 334 -38.83 -5.53 -5.31
C LEU A 334 -37.55 -5.11 -6.04
N ASP A 335 -37.67 -4.35 -7.13
CA ASP A 335 -36.51 -3.80 -7.85
C ASP A 335 -35.79 -2.73 -7.01
N GLN A 336 -36.51 -2.02 -6.13
CA GLN A 336 -35.93 -0.98 -5.25
C GLN A 336 -35.62 -1.42 -3.82
N ARG A 337 -36.23 -2.52 -3.33
CA ARG A 337 -36.16 -2.95 -1.92
C ARG A 337 -36.16 -4.47 -1.80
N ASP A 338 -35.27 -4.99 -0.97
CA ASP A 338 -35.28 -6.42 -0.60
C ASP A 338 -36.27 -6.66 0.55
N VAL A 339 -37.52 -6.94 0.19
CA VAL A 339 -38.62 -7.18 1.13
C VAL A 339 -39.49 -8.35 0.70
N LYS A 340 -40.05 -9.08 1.67
CA LYS A 340 -40.99 -10.17 1.38
C LYS A 340 -42.27 -9.62 0.74
N ILE A 341 -42.80 -10.33 -0.26
CA ILE A 341 -44.06 -10.00 -0.95
C ILE A 341 -45.23 -9.82 0.03
N GLY A 342 -45.23 -10.58 1.13
CA GLY A 342 -46.21 -10.44 2.21
C GLY A 342 -46.20 -9.06 2.86
N THR A 343 -45.01 -8.46 3.05
CA THR A 343 -44.86 -7.12 3.65
C THR A 343 -45.40 -6.04 2.72
N ILE A 344 -45.17 -6.16 1.41
CA ILE A 344 -45.72 -5.23 0.40
C ILE A 344 -47.25 -5.32 0.39
N SER A 345 -47.77 -6.55 0.35
CA SER A 345 -49.22 -6.80 0.39
C SER A 345 -49.88 -6.28 1.67
N LEU A 346 -49.18 -6.38 2.80
CA LEU A 346 -49.66 -5.90 4.09
C LEU A 346 -49.73 -4.37 4.13
N ASN A 347 -48.72 -3.67 3.61
CA ASN A 347 -48.73 -2.20 3.56
C ASN A 347 -49.86 -1.68 2.64
N LEU A 348 -50.06 -2.31 1.48
CA LEU A 348 -51.16 -1.98 0.56
C LEU A 348 -52.57 -2.20 1.16
N GLN A 349 -52.70 -3.06 2.17
CA GLN A 349 -53.99 -3.36 2.81
C GLN A 349 -54.22 -2.58 4.11
N LYS A 350 -53.15 -2.29 4.86
CA LYS A 350 -53.25 -1.68 6.20
C LYS A 350 -53.03 -0.17 6.20
N ASN A 351 -52.34 0.38 5.20
CA ASN A 351 -52.05 1.81 5.16
C ASN A 351 -53.25 2.56 4.54
N PRO A 352 -53.88 3.51 5.26
CA PRO A 352 -55.05 4.23 4.77
C PRO A 352 -54.77 5.05 3.50
N ASN A 353 -53.53 5.46 3.26
CA ASN A 353 -53.16 6.29 2.11
C ASN A 353 -53.31 5.58 0.75
N PHE A 354 -53.46 4.24 0.73
CA PHE A 354 -53.59 3.45 -0.50
C PHE A 354 -55.03 2.96 -0.69
N ILE A 355 -55.73 3.55 -1.65
CA ILE A 355 -57.10 3.17 -1.99
C ILE A 355 -57.13 2.20 -3.16
N ARG A 356 -58.02 1.22 -3.07
CA ARG A 356 -58.24 0.25 -4.15
C ARG A 356 -59.31 0.78 -5.11
N VAL A 357 -58.87 1.26 -6.27
CA VAL A 357 -59.72 1.86 -7.32
C VAL A 357 -60.18 0.85 -8.39
N GLY A 358 -59.80 -0.44 -8.28
CA GLY A 358 -60.22 -1.47 -9.23
C GLY A 358 -59.85 -2.91 -8.83
N ARG A 359 -59.95 -3.86 -9.77
CA ARG A 359 -59.56 -5.27 -9.53
C ARG A 359 -58.04 -5.37 -9.37
N ALA A 360 -57.59 -5.35 -8.11
CA ALA A 360 -56.18 -5.34 -7.73
C ALA A 360 -55.41 -4.13 -8.30
N VAL A 361 -56.07 -2.97 -8.44
CA VAL A 361 -55.44 -1.69 -8.80
C VAL A 361 -55.51 -0.76 -7.60
N TYR A 362 -54.39 -0.14 -7.27
CA TYR A 362 -54.24 0.78 -6.13
C TYR A 362 -53.88 2.18 -6.64
N SER A 363 -54.35 3.20 -5.94
CA SER A 363 -54.03 4.61 -6.16
C SER A 363 -53.84 5.30 -4.82
N LEU A 364 -53.27 6.50 -4.84
CA LEU A 364 -53.16 7.34 -3.65
C LEU A 364 -54.47 8.01 -3.33
N GLU A 365 -54.81 8.04 -2.04
CA GLU A 365 -55.88 8.89 -1.54
C GLU A 365 -55.42 10.35 -1.68
N ARG A 366 -55.94 11.06 -2.69
CA ARG A 366 -55.70 12.51 -2.83
C ARG A 366 -56.40 13.21 -1.66
N LYS A 367 -55.64 13.93 -0.83
CA LYS A 367 -56.17 14.91 0.11
C LYS A 367 -56.85 16.06 -0.62
#